data_AF-A0A1J4KDK7-F1
#
_entry.id   AF-A0A1J4KDK7-F1
#
_cell.length_a   1.000
_cell.length_b   1.000
_cell.length_c   1.000
_cell.angle_alpha   90.00
_cell.angle_beta   90.00
_cell.angle_gamma   90.00
#
_symmetry.space_group_name_H-M   'P 1'
#
loop_
_entity.id
_entity.type
_entity.pdbx_description
1 polymer ?
#
loop_
_entity_poly.entity_id
_entity_poly.type
_entity_poly.pdbx_seq_one_letter_code
_entity_poly.pdbx_strand_id
1 'polypeptide(L)'
;MGKENHGNRVIFYVMLNLVFIVLLDFYIVTHTKNVIEAIYRLTFYLVCYLLIIQLRLHKFMKSIFIILMYTVNVGEAACYFITNHSFSYQFFSSIDIKYGFTDQQSILFFGIITTVIVIFFSLVTIVDVYLEDEFIFLMVIYIFYCMYKYCLSIKKDLFPFSSDVIFHDKEESFIEVFESFLATNITVSQPKGMKQKNLIMIILESFELQNLGPFNREKKDLLPFLSNLSNHSTIFTNVVKQPHSGWSIASLFVVMCNLPMITDGTIKYDQGHFHLNKDFKCFPDYLHKLNYSSYMVIGGRPNIGNYLDFLRLHNYSLIINTVHHKKKDNDVTNWMVNSSFLSHLKSHQPFNLMWYIQDTHISRYRNECRRNNVNRLNGYFNECECTDSYVKKFFDALEKNDLIENSEIVIHGDHSVMSNSVHNFVEPRSLLVNIASRQYGRIEHQMTFYDMAHLYLSLLNVSYSPRFPFGGNPLLSNHIPTYPRKDEFNYLYYRFQQQMKFKEEINEKMFNYTG
;
A
#
# COMPACT_ATOMS: atom_id res chain seq x y z
N MET A 1 -1.18 55.72 -20.96
CA MET A 1 -1.26 54.38 -21.58
C MET A 1 -0.19 53.38 -21.10
N GLY A 2 1.11 53.71 -21.00
CA GLY A 2 2.14 52.73 -20.61
C GLY A 2 2.15 52.26 -19.14
N LYS A 3 1.92 53.16 -18.16
CA LYS A 3 1.92 52.81 -16.72
C LYS A 3 0.66 52.05 -16.28
N GLU A 4 -0.49 52.39 -16.85
CA GLU A 4 -1.78 51.75 -16.57
C GLU A 4 -1.81 50.31 -17.11
N ASN A 5 -1.28 50.09 -18.31
CA ASN A 5 -1.07 48.73 -18.86
C ASN A 5 -0.06 47.91 -18.06
N HIS A 6 0.95 48.54 -17.46
CA HIS A 6 1.89 47.84 -16.58
C HIS A 6 1.22 47.43 -15.25
N GLY A 7 0.49 48.33 -14.60
CA GLY A 7 -0.27 48.04 -13.39
C GLY A 7 -1.28 46.91 -13.59
N ASN A 8 -2.06 46.95 -14.68
CA ASN A 8 -3.02 45.90 -15.01
C ASN A 8 -2.36 44.54 -15.25
N ARG A 9 -1.17 44.51 -15.86
CA ARG A 9 -0.38 43.27 -16.04
C ARG A 9 0.13 42.72 -14.71
N VAL A 10 0.64 43.58 -13.82
CA VAL A 10 1.11 43.14 -12.49
C VAL A 10 -0.05 42.53 -11.70
N ILE A 11 -1.19 43.23 -11.63
CA ILE A 11 -2.39 42.73 -10.94
C ILE A 11 -2.83 41.38 -11.52
N PHE A 12 -2.88 41.26 -12.85
CA PHE A 12 -3.25 40.01 -13.51
C PHE A 12 -2.37 38.84 -13.09
N TYR A 13 -1.04 38.99 -13.13
CA TYR A 13 -0.12 37.91 -12.76
C TYR A 13 -0.13 37.59 -11.27
N VAL A 14 -0.29 38.59 -10.39
CA VAL A 14 -0.49 38.34 -8.95
C VAL A 14 -1.75 37.52 -8.75
N MET A 15 -2.89 37.94 -9.32
CA MET A 15 -4.16 37.22 -9.20
C MET A 15 -4.07 35.79 -9.75
N LEU A 16 -3.37 35.59 -10.86
CA LEU A 16 -3.18 34.27 -11.45
C LEU A 16 -2.39 33.32 -10.53
N ASN A 17 -1.32 33.80 -9.88
CA ASN A 17 -0.57 33.01 -8.90
C ASN A 17 -1.41 32.72 -7.64
N LEU A 18 -2.16 33.71 -7.13
CA LEU A 18 -3.03 33.51 -5.98
C LEU A 18 -4.10 32.45 -6.25
N VAL A 19 -4.76 32.51 -7.42
CA VAL A 19 -5.74 31.51 -7.85
C VAL A 19 -5.09 30.12 -7.94
N PHE A 20 -3.88 30.02 -8.51
CA PHE A 20 -3.18 28.75 -8.62
C PHE A 20 -2.89 28.12 -7.24
N ILE A 21 -2.37 28.92 -6.29
CA ILE A 21 -2.12 28.48 -4.90
C ILE A 21 -3.44 28.02 -4.25
N VAL A 22 -4.49 28.84 -4.33
CA VAL A 22 -5.79 28.54 -3.72
C VAL A 22 -6.42 27.28 -4.30
N LEU A 23 -6.32 27.04 -5.61
CA LEU A 23 -6.87 25.84 -6.25
C LEU A 23 -6.16 24.56 -5.78
N LEU A 24 -4.83 24.57 -5.69
CA LEU A 24 -4.07 23.42 -5.16
C LEU A 24 -4.40 23.18 -3.69
N ASP A 25 -4.47 24.24 -2.90
CA ASP A 25 -4.79 24.13 -1.48
C ASP A 25 -6.23 23.66 -1.24
N PHE A 26 -7.19 24.12 -2.04
CA PHE A 26 -8.58 23.65 -2.02
C PHE A 26 -8.66 22.15 -2.32
N TYR A 27 -7.91 21.69 -3.32
CA TYR A 27 -7.81 20.26 -3.61
C TYR A 27 -7.33 19.49 -2.37
N ILE A 28 -6.29 19.95 -1.68
CA ILE A 28 -5.81 19.26 -0.48
C ILE A 28 -6.82 19.37 0.68
N VAL A 29 -7.50 20.51 0.88
CA VAL A 29 -8.55 20.67 1.93
C VAL A 29 -9.65 19.63 1.80
N THR A 30 -10.13 19.41 0.57
CA THR A 30 -11.21 18.44 0.30
C THR A 30 -10.80 16.99 0.66
N HIS A 31 -9.51 16.70 0.75
CA HIS A 31 -8.98 15.39 1.11
C HIS A 31 -8.57 15.30 2.61
N THR A 32 -7.93 16.32 3.18
CA THR A 32 -7.45 16.30 4.58
C THR A 32 -8.58 16.21 5.61
N LYS A 33 -9.72 16.85 5.33
CA LYS A 33 -10.76 17.20 6.32
C LYS A 33 -10.23 17.97 7.56
N ASN A 34 -8.97 18.41 7.57
CA ASN A 34 -8.33 19.17 8.64
C ASN A 34 -8.21 20.65 8.25
N VAL A 35 -9.27 21.40 8.53
CA VAL A 35 -9.39 22.81 8.12
C VAL A 35 -8.28 23.68 8.72
N ILE A 36 -7.84 23.39 9.95
CA ILE A 36 -6.82 24.20 10.64
C ILE A 36 -5.46 24.08 9.94
N GLU A 37 -5.04 22.85 9.63
CA GLU A 37 -3.80 22.59 8.92
C GLU A 37 -3.81 23.22 7.52
N ALA A 38 -4.93 23.09 6.81
CA ALA A 38 -5.11 23.72 5.52
C ALA A 38 -5.00 25.26 5.58
N ILE A 39 -5.53 25.90 6.62
CA ILE A 39 -5.38 27.36 6.80
C ILE A 39 -3.92 27.74 7.00
N TYR A 40 -3.17 27.02 7.85
CA TYR A 40 -1.75 27.29 8.07
C TYR A 40 -0.94 27.13 6.79
N ARG A 41 -1.22 26.09 6.00
CA ARG A 41 -0.54 25.84 4.73
C ARG A 41 -0.87 26.89 3.67
N LEU A 42 -2.15 27.18 3.44
CA LEU A 42 -2.59 28.20 2.47
C LEU A 42 -1.93 29.53 2.78
N THR A 43 -1.97 29.91 4.05
CA THR A 43 -1.38 31.17 4.51
C THR A 43 0.13 31.19 4.33
N PHE A 44 0.82 30.09 4.63
CA PHE A 44 2.26 29.95 4.38
C PHE A 44 2.59 30.21 2.90
N TYR A 45 1.92 29.55 1.96
CA TYR A 45 2.20 29.74 0.53
C TYR A 45 1.86 31.13 0.01
N LEU A 46 0.73 31.71 0.43
CA LEU A 46 0.33 33.06 0.02
C LEU A 46 1.35 34.11 0.50
N VAL A 47 1.77 34.03 1.76
CA VAL A 47 2.75 34.98 2.33
C VAL A 47 4.15 34.72 1.73
N CYS A 48 4.55 33.47 1.50
CA CYS A 48 5.79 33.13 0.79
C CYS A 48 5.85 33.80 -0.58
N TYR A 49 4.78 33.66 -1.37
CA TYR A 49 4.71 34.27 -2.70
C TYR A 49 4.85 35.79 -2.65
N LEU A 50 4.10 36.46 -1.76
CA LEU A 50 4.16 37.92 -1.58
C LEU A 50 5.57 38.39 -1.18
N LEU A 51 6.23 37.67 -0.27
CA LEU A 51 7.61 37.98 0.13
C LEU A 51 8.58 37.79 -1.05
N ILE A 52 8.45 36.73 -1.85
CA ILE A 52 9.34 36.48 -3.00
C ILE A 52 9.24 37.59 -4.06
N ILE A 53 8.03 38.03 -4.40
CA ILE A 53 7.85 39.11 -5.38
C ILE A 53 8.28 40.48 -4.85
N GLN A 54 8.27 40.68 -3.52
CA GLN A 54 8.79 41.87 -2.84
C GLN A 54 10.33 41.97 -2.86
N LEU A 55 11.03 40.82 -2.85
CA LEU A 55 12.50 40.80 -2.75
C LEU A 55 13.15 41.65 -3.86
N ARG A 56 14.17 42.45 -3.56
CA ARG A 56 14.93 43.18 -4.59
C ARG A 56 16.02 42.30 -5.21
N LEU A 57 15.63 41.12 -5.69
CA LEU A 57 16.51 40.14 -6.33
C LEU A 57 16.35 40.15 -7.85
N HIS A 58 17.39 39.69 -8.54
CA HIS A 58 17.33 39.45 -9.98
C HIS A 58 16.19 38.47 -10.32
N LYS A 59 15.48 38.70 -11.44
CA LYS A 59 14.31 37.89 -11.84
C LYS A 59 14.59 36.39 -11.83
N PHE A 60 15.78 35.99 -12.29
CA PHE A 60 16.20 34.58 -12.25
C PHE A 60 16.15 33.96 -10.85
N MET A 61 16.64 34.67 -9.83
CA MET A 61 16.63 34.17 -8.44
C MET A 61 15.22 34.06 -7.88
N LYS A 62 14.36 35.05 -8.17
CA LYS A 62 12.94 34.98 -7.81
C LYS A 62 12.25 33.80 -8.48
N SER A 63 12.53 33.54 -9.77
CA SER A 63 11.98 32.38 -10.47
C SER A 63 12.37 31.08 -9.79
N ILE A 64 13.62 30.95 -9.32
CA ILE A 64 14.04 29.77 -8.55
C ILE A 64 13.20 29.60 -7.28
N PHE A 65 12.99 30.65 -6.50
CA PHE A 65 12.16 30.58 -5.29
C PHE A 65 10.70 30.22 -5.58
N ILE A 66 10.11 30.80 -6.62
CA ILE A 66 8.73 30.48 -7.05
C ILE A 66 8.65 29.02 -7.52
N ILE A 67 9.62 28.54 -8.31
CA ILE A 67 9.68 27.14 -8.76
C ILE A 67 9.75 26.21 -7.56
N LEU A 68 10.66 26.46 -6.60
CA LEU A 68 10.77 25.65 -5.38
C LEU A 68 9.46 25.61 -4.61
N MET A 69 8.83 26.76 -4.39
CA MET A 69 7.54 26.87 -3.71
C MET A 69 6.47 26.02 -4.40
N TYR A 70 6.35 26.11 -5.73
CA TYR A 70 5.38 25.33 -6.49
C TYR A 70 5.71 23.85 -6.57
N THR A 71 6.98 23.48 -6.67
CA THR A 71 7.40 22.07 -6.61
C THR A 71 6.99 21.44 -5.28
N VAL A 72 7.17 22.14 -4.17
CA VAL A 72 6.74 21.65 -2.84
C VAL A 72 5.21 21.56 -2.78
N ASN A 73 4.47 22.59 -3.19
CA ASN A 73 2.99 22.58 -3.13
C ASN A 73 2.38 21.48 -4.02
N VAL A 74 2.80 21.40 -5.28
CA VAL A 74 2.35 20.37 -6.23
C VAL A 74 2.79 18.97 -5.80
N GLY A 75 4.00 18.84 -5.25
CA GLY A 75 4.49 17.58 -4.69
C GLY A 75 3.64 17.08 -3.52
N GLU A 76 3.23 17.98 -2.62
CA GLU A 76 2.34 17.63 -1.52
C GLU A 76 0.93 17.26 -2.02
N ALA A 77 0.39 18.00 -3.00
CA ALA A 77 -0.89 17.66 -3.62
C ALA A 77 -0.87 16.26 -4.26
N ALA A 78 0.22 15.91 -4.94
CA ALA A 78 0.45 14.57 -5.47
C ALA A 78 0.55 13.52 -4.34
N CYS A 79 1.19 13.87 -3.23
CA CYS A 79 1.26 13.00 -2.06
C CYS A 79 -0.12 12.72 -1.45
N TYR A 80 -0.98 13.73 -1.34
CA TYR A 80 -2.37 13.57 -0.89
C TYR A 80 -3.19 12.72 -1.86
N PHE A 81 -3.02 12.92 -3.18
CA PHE A 81 -3.70 12.12 -4.19
C PHE A 81 -3.40 10.61 -4.05
N ILE A 82 -2.17 10.26 -3.68
CA ILE A 82 -1.71 8.87 -3.57
C ILE A 82 -1.99 8.29 -2.18
N THR A 83 -1.65 9.02 -1.12
CA THR A 83 -1.59 8.48 0.24
C THR A 83 -2.72 8.96 1.15
N ASN A 84 -3.51 9.96 0.75
CA ASN A 84 -4.43 10.72 1.61
C ASN A 84 -3.76 11.43 2.81
N HIS A 85 -2.43 11.54 2.80
CA HIS A 85 -1.63 12.24 3.80
C HIS A 85 -0.78 13.33 3.13
N SER A 86 -0.26 14.26 3.94
CA SER A 86 0.78 15.20 3.49
C SER A 86 2.05 14.42 3.14
N PHE A 87 3.17 15.11 2.94
CA PHE A 87 4.49 14.52 2.74
C PHE A 87 4.79 13.43 3.77
N SER A 88 4.49 12.20 3.38
CA SER A 88 4.46 11.04 4.24
C SER A 88 5.64 10.14 3.97
N TYR A 89 5.97 9.33 4.97
CA TYR A 89 6.97 8.28 4.82
C TYR A 89 6.72 7.42 3.58
N GLN A 90 5.47 6.94 3.43
CA GLN A 90 5.02 6.09 2.33
C GLN A 90 5.33 6.70 0.97
N PHE A 91 5.07 7.99 0.81
CA PHE A 91 5.28 8.68 -0.46
C PHE A 91 6.76 8.68 -0.83
N PHE A 92 7.64 9.15 0.06
CA PHE A 92 9.07 9.22 -0.25
C PHE A 92 9.74 7.85 -0.37
N SER A 93 9.36 6.89 0.48
CA SER A 93 9.92 5.53 0.42
C SER A 93 9.56 4.80 -0.88
N SER A 94 8.43 5.18 -1.51
CA SER A 94 7.96 4.61 -2.78
C SER A 94 8.63 5.19 -4.03
N ILE A 95 9.42 6.27 -3.92
CA ILE A 95 10.05 6.90 -5.08
C ILE A 95 11.20 6.03 -5.59
N ASP A 96 10.92 5.28 -6.67
CA ASP A 96 11.93 4.56 -7.45
C ASP A 96 11.89 5.01 -8.92
N ILE A 97 12.88 5.82 -9.30
CA ILE A 97 13.02 6.34 -10.67
C ILE A 97 13.17 5.21 -11.68
N LYS A 98 13.93 4.15 -11.36
CA LYS A 98 14.16 3.02 -12.27
C LYS A 98 12.85 2.26 -12.51
N TYR A 99 12.06 2.06 -11.46
CA TYR A 99 10.72 1.49 -11.57
C TYR A 99 9.78 2.39 -12.41
N GLY A 100 9.88 3.71 -12.22
CA GLY A 100 9.18 4.71 -13.04
C GLY A 100 9.43 4.55 -14.55
N PHE A 101 10.68 4.31 -14.97
CA PHE A 101 11.03 4.10 -16.38
C PHE A 101 10.58 2.76 -16.95
N THR A 102 10.58 1.71 -16.12
CA THR A 102 10.43 0.32 -16.57
C THR A 102 8.98 -0.16 -16.53
N ASP A 103 8.23 0.23 -15.50
CA ASP A 103 6.93 -0.35 -15.17
C ASP A 103 5.82 0.71 -14.97
N GLN A 104 6.16 1.98 -14.69
CA GLN A 104 5.21 3.07 -14.42
C GLN A 104 5.44 4.32 -15.29
N GLN A 105 5.67 4.11 -16.58
CA GLN A 105 6.02 5.17 -17.54
C GLN A 105 5.00 6.31 -17.62
N SER A 106 3.72 6.01 -17.38
CA SER A 106 2.65 7.01 -17.35
C SER A 106 2.83 8.00 -16.20
N ILE A 107 3.08 7.52 -14.98
CA ILE A 107 3.34 8.37 -13.80
C ILE A 107 4.57 9.24 -14.06
N LEU A 108 5.65 8.64 -14.55
CA LEU A 108 6.88 9.38 -14.85
C LEU A 108 6.64 10.50 -15.89
N PHE A 109 5.90 10.20 -16.95
CA PHE A 109 5.54 11.18 -17.98
C PHE A 109 4.71 12.34 -17.42
N PHE A 110 3.70 12.06 -16.57
CA PHE A 110 2.94 13.10 -15.90
C PHE A 110 3.80 13.95 -14.96
N GLY A 111 4.75 13.34 -14.24
CA GLY A 111 5.72 14.06 -13.41
C GLY A 111 6.60 15.03 -14.22
N ILE A 112 7.07 14.59 -15.40
CA ILE A 112 7.85 15.44 -16.32
C ILE A 112 7.00 16.60 -16.83
N ILE A 113 5.80 16.34 -17.35
CA ILE A 113 4.89 17.40 -17.83
C ILE A 113 4.61 18.41 -16.73
N THR A 114 4.28 17.95 -15.54
CA THR A 114 3.98 18.81 -14.38
C THR A 114 5.18 19.70 -14.05
N THR A 115 6.39 19.16 -14.09
CA THR A 115 7.62 19.92 -13.87
C THR A 115 7.81 21.01 -14.93
N VAL A 116 7.58 20.69 -16.22
CA VAL A 116 7.67 21.67 -17.31
C VAL A 116 6.64 22.79 -17.14
N ILE A 117 5.39 22.45 -16.79
CA ILE A 117 4.33 23.42 -16.54
C ILE A 117 4.71 24.36 -15.39
N VAL A 118 5.19 23.82 -14.26
CA VAL A 118 5.61 24.62 -13.10
C VAL A 118 6.75 25.58 -13.47
N ILE A 119 7.77 25.11 -14.20
CA ILE A 119 8.88 25.96 -14.64
C ILE A 119 8.37 27.07 -15.56
N PHE A 120 7.60 26.73 -16.59
CA PHE A 120 7.06 27.70 -17.53
C PHE A 120 6.18 28.75 -16.84
N PHE A 121 5.25 28.31 -16.00
CA PHE A 121 4.35 29.18 -15.26
C PHE A 121 5.11 30.13 -14.32
N SER A 122 6.14 29.65 -13.64
CA SER A 122 6.98 30.47 -12.75
C SER A 122 7.79 31.55 -13.49
N LEU A 123 8.23 31.25 -14.72
CA LEU A 123 8.98 32.20 -15.55
C LEU A 123 8.08 33.30 -16.13
N VAL A 124 6.84 32.95 -16.51
CA VAL A 124 5.91 33.87 -17.18
C VAL A 124 5.23 34.84 -16.21
N THR A 125 4.99 34.42 -14.97
CA THR A 125 4.13 35.14 -14.03
C THR A 125 4.90 35.98 -12.99
N ILE A 126 6.20 36.17 -13.20
CA ILE A 126 7.06 36.92 -12.29
C ILE A 126 6.83 38.43 -12.39
N VAL A 127 6.61 39.06 -11.23
CA VAL A 127 6.36 40.49 -11.10
C VAL A 127 7.07 41.07 -9.89
N ASP A 128 7.25 42.40 -9.89
CA ASP A 128 7.78 43.15 -8.76
C ASP A 128 6.64 43.89 -8.08
N VAL A 129 6.55 43.76 -6.76
CA VAL A 129 5.59 44.49 -5.90
C VAL A 129 6.39 45.15 -4.78
N TYR A 130 5.89 46.27 -4.27
CA TYR A 130 6.48 47.00 -3.15
C TYR A 130 5.43 47.23 -2.06
N LEU A 131 5.63 46.56 -0.92
CA LEU A 131 4.93 46.71 0.35
C LEU A 131 5.76 47.56 1.32
N GLU A 132 5.10 48.20 2.29
CA GLU A 132 5.77 48.98 3.34
C GLU A 132 6.47 48.05 4.36
N ASP A 133 7.60 48.52 4.92
CA ASP A 133 8.50 47.70 5.74
C ASP A 133 7.85 47.15 7.03
N GLU A 134 6.90 47.89 7.63
CA GLU A 134 6.18 47.45 8.83
C GLU A 134 5.32 46.20 8.56
N PHE A 135 4.67 46.12 7.40
CA PHE A 135 3.90 44.95 7.01
C PHE A 135 4.80 43.75 6.73
N ILE A 136 5.99 43.99 6.17
CA ILE A 136 6.96 42.92 5.88
C ILE A 136 7.40 42.25 7.19
N PHE A 137 7.72 43.04 8.21
CA PHE A 137 8.16 42.50 9.51
C PHE A 137 7.08 41.58 10.14
N LEU A 138 5.82 42.03 10.16
CA LEU A 138 4.71 41.24 10.66
C LEU A 138 4.46 39.97 9.83
N MET A 139 4.53 40.08 8.50
CA MET A 139 4.41 38.94 7.58
C MET A 139 5.50 37.89 7.82
N VAL A 140 6.74 38.32 8.08
CA VAL A 140 7.86 37.42 8.37
C VAL A 140 7.65 36.67 9.69
N ILE A 141 7.21 37.34 10.76
CA ILE A 141 6.93 36.63 12.03
C ILE A 141 5.80 35.61 11.83
N TYR A 142 4.74 36.03 11.16
CA TYR A 142 3.57 35.18 10.95
C TYR A 142 3.90 33.96 10.07
N ILE A 143 4.71 34.13 9.02
CA ILE A 143 5.10 33.00 8.17
C ILE A 143 5.95 31.97 8.91
N PHE A 144 6.85 32.40 9.81
CA PHE A 144 7.61 31.47 10.65
C PHE A 144 6.68 30.66 11.57
N TYR A 145 5.64 31.28 12.13
CA TYR A 145 4.64 30.57 12.92
C TYR A 145 3.83 29.57 12.09
N CYS A 146 3.32 29.97 10.92
CA CYS A 146 2.61 29.08 10.00
C CYS A 146 3.50 27.91 9.54
N MET A 147 4.76 28.21 9.16
CA MET A 147 5.76 27.22 8.76
C MET A 147 6.03 26.23 9.90
N TYR A 148 6.20 26.70 11.14
CA TYR A 148 6.39 25.81 12.29
C TYR A 148 5.21 24.85 12.47
N LYS A 149 3.97 25.34 12.43
CA LYS A 149 2.76 24.50 12.54
C LYS A 149 2.65 23.50 11.38
N TYR A 150 2.93 23.95 10.16
CA TYR A 150 2.93 23.11 8.97
C TYR A 150 4.02 22.02 9.03
N CYS A 151 5.25 22.37 9.43
CA CYS A 151 6.35 21.42 9.61
C CYS A 151 6.07 20.37 10.71
N LEU A 152 5.38 20.74 11.78
CA LEU A 152 4.96 19.77 12.80
C LEU A 152 3.97 18.73 12.23
N SER A 153 3.07 19.16 11.34
CA SER A 153 2.14 18.24 10.67
C SER A 153 2.89 17.28 9.75
N ILE A 154 3.78 17.81 8.90
CA ILE A 154 4.64 16.99 8.04
C ILE A 154 5.49 16.03 8.87
N LYS A 155 6.11 16.47 9.98
CA LYS A 155 6.94 15.61 10.84
C LYS A 155 6.18 14.36 11.29
N LYS A 156 4.89 14.49 11.63
CA LYS A 156 4.05 13.38 12.06
C LYS A 156 3.84 12.34 10.95
N ASP A 157 3.59 12.78 9.72
CA ASP A 157 3.33 11.88 8.59
C ASP A 157 4.63 11.32 7.98
N LEU A 158 5.72 12.10 8.06
CA LEU A 158 7.05 11.72 7.55
C LEU A 158 7.78 10.76 8.48
N PHE A 159 7.59 10.91 9.79
CA PHE A 159 8.17 10.04 10.81
C PHE A 159 7.08 9.50 11.73
N PRO A 160 6.13 8.70 11.19
CA PRO A 160 5.01 8.19 11.98
C PRO A 160 5.47 7.26 13.12
N PHE A 161 6.70 6.76 13.03
CA PHE A 161 7.33 5.85 13.98
C PHE A 161 8.16 6.58 15.04
N SER A 162 8.53 7.85 14.83
CA SER A 162 9.24 8.66 15.82
C SER A 162 8.22 9.39 16.71
N SER A 163 7.60 8.67 17.63
CA SER A 163 6.90 9.37 18.71
C SER A 163 7.86 9.65 19.85
N ASP A 164 7.92 10.90 20.31
CA ASP A 164 8.67 11.37 21.49
C ASP A 164 8.10 10.80 22.82
N VAL A 165 7.58 9.57 22.81
CA VAL A 165 7.12 8.87 24.01
C VAL A 165 8.29 8.07 24.55
N ILE A 166 9.08 8.74 25.39
CA ILE A 166 9.95 8.07 26.35
C ILE A 166 9.04 7.14 27.17
N PHE A 167 9.33 5.83 27.09
CA PHE A 167 8.63 4.75 27.77
C PHE A 167 8.18 5.16 29.17
N HIS A 168 6.87 5.12 29.44
CA HIS A 168 6.37 5.24 30.81
C HIS A 168 5.53 4.08 31.31
N ASP A 169 5.13 3.14 30.45
CA ASP A 169 4.68 1.83 30.91
C ASP A 169 5.13 0.79 29.89
N LYS A 170 6.14 -0.01 30.27
CA LYS A 170 6.40 -1.28 29.60
C LYS A 170 5.28 -2.20 30.06
N GLU A 171 4.39 -2.62 29.17
CA GLU A 171 3.59 -3.80 29.49
C GLU A 171 4.55 -5.00 29.43
N GLU A 172 5.12 -5.37 30.58
CA GLU A 172 6.10 -6.46 30.69
C GLU A 172 5.55 -7.77 30.09
N SER A 173 4.23 -7.95 30.15
CA SER A 173 3.49 -9.05 29.54
C SER A 173 3.70 -9.18 28.03
N PHE A 174 3.62 -8.09 27.26
CA PHE A 174 3.82 -8.15 25.81
C PHE A 174 5.27 -8.49 25.47
N ILE A 175 6.23 -7.86 26.15
CA ILE A 175 7.66 -8.07 25.91
C ILE A 175 8.03 -9.54 26.15
N GLU A 176 7.56 -10.12 27.26
CA GLU A 176 7.78 -11.53 27.58
C GLU A 176 7.18 -12.45 26.50
N VAL A 177 5.92 -12.23 26.11
CA VAL A 177 5.25 -13.01 25.06
C VAL A 177 5.98 -12.91 23.73
N PHE A 178 6.41 -11.71 23.33
CA PHE A 178 7.07 -11.47 22.06
C PHE A 178 8.48 -12.06 22.02
N GLU A 179 9.31 -11.85 23.04
CA GLU A 179 10.65 -12.44 23.10
C GLU A 179 10.58 -13.98 23.21
N SER A 180 9.58 -14.51 23.92
CA SER A 180 9.29 -15.96 23.95
C SER A 180 8.88 -16.49 22.56
N PHE A 181 8.05 -15.75 21.82
CA PHE A 181 7.71 -16.07 20.44
C PHE A 181 8.96 -16.14 19.54
N LEU A 182 9.91 -15.22 19.69
CA LEU A 182 11.17 -15.24 18.93
C LEU A 182 12.06 -16.42 19.33
N ALA A 183 12.19 -16.72 20.62
CA ALA A 183 13.08 -17.76 21.12
C ALA A 183 12.57 -19.20 20.93
N THR A 184 11.24 -19.41 20.93
CA THR A 184 10.64 -20.75 20.92
C THR A 184 10.74 -21.40 19.55
N ASN A 185 11.08 -22.69 19.46
CA ASN A 185 11.07 -23.40 18.18
C ASN A 185 9.64 -23.73 17.71
N ILE A 186 9.43 -23.75 16.40
CA ILE A 186 8.13 -24.12 15.82
C ILE A 186 7.81 -25.59 16.09
N THR A 187 6.64 -25.83 16.67
CA THR A 187 6.01 -27.15 16.79
C THR A 187 4.60 -27.10 16.21
N VAL A 188 4.22 -28.17 15.54
CA VAL A 188 2.95 -28.28 14.80
C VAL A 188 2.37 -29.67 14.97
N SER A 189 1.05 -29.77 14.97
CA SER A 189 0.34 -31.04 14.95
C SER A 189 -1.01 -30.91 14.25
N GLN A 190 -1.45 -31.99 13.63
CA GLN A 190 -2.78 -32.11 13.05
C GLN A 190 -3.47 -33.37 13.60
N PRO A 191 -4.82 -33.43 13.60
CA PRO A 191 -5.55 -34.62 14.02
C PRO A 191 -5.11 -35.88 13.25
N LYS A 192 -4.88 -36.98 13.97
CA LYS A 192 -4.48 -38.26 13.37
C LYS A 192 -5.55 -38.77 12.40
N GLY A 193 -5.12 -39.27 11.24
CA GLY A 193 -6.02 -39.82 10.21
C GLY A 193 -6.73 -38.78 9.34
N MET A 194 -6.48 -37.48 9.57
CA MET A 194 -7.00 -36.42 8.70
C MET A 194 -6.14 -36.30 7.44
N LYS A 195 -6.78 -36.29 6.27
CA LYS A 195 -6.10 -35.97 5.01
C LYS A 195 -5.68 -34.50 5.02
N GLN A 196 -4.41 -34.24 4.76
CA GLN A 196 -3.90 -32.87 4.65
C GLN A 196 -4.50 -32.22 3.40
N LYS A 197 -5.10 -31.04 3.59
CA LYS A 197 -5.63 -30.22 2.51
C LYS A 197 -4.56 -29.28 1.98
N ASN A 198 -4.68 -28.87 0.72
CA ASN A 198 -3.87 -27.78 0.20
C ASN A 198 -4.40 -26.44 0.69
N LEU A 199 -3.56 -25.41 0.66
CA LEU A 199 -3.95 -24.02 0.81
C LEU A 199 -3.74 -23.30 -0.51
N ILE A 200 -4.76 -22.59 -0.99
CA ILE A 200 -4.70 -21.72 -2.17
C ILE A 200 -5.14 -20.33 -1.72
N MET A 201 -4.22 -19.38 -1.80
CA MET A 201 -4.47 -17.97 -1.53
C MET A 201 -4.44 -17.21 -2.84
N ILE A 202 -5.53 -16.51 -3.15
CA ILE A 202 -5.63 -15.63 -4.30
C ILE A 202 -5.67 -14.20 -3.76
N ILE A 203 -4.57 -13.47 -3.99
CA ILE A 203 -4.40 -12.10 -3.51
C ILE A 203 -4.73 -11.15 -4.66
N LEU A 204 -5.70 -10.28 -4.43
CA LEU A 204 -6.19 -9.30 -5.39
C LEU A 204 -5.66 -7.91 -5.02
N GLU A 205 -4.86 -7.32 -5.90
CA GLU A 205 -4.34 -5.97 -5.74
C GLU A 205 -5.45 -4.92 -5.62
N SER A 206 -5.35 -4.03 -4.63
CA SER A 206 -6.26 -2.90 -4.42
C SER A 206 -7.74 -3.32 -4.46
N PHE A 207 -8.14 -4.35 -3.71
CA PHE A 207 -9.48 -4.94 -3.76
C PHE A 207 -10.22 -4.92 -2.43
N GLU A 208 -11.51 -4.58 -2.47
CA GLU A 208 -12.37 -4.39 -1.31
C GLU A 208 -13.72 -5.08 -1.48
N LEU A 209 -14.46 -5.18 -0.39
CA LEU A 209 -15.78 -5.81 -0.39
C LEU A 209 -16.72 -5.15 -1.42
N GLN A 210 -16.67 -3.81 -1.53
CA GLN A 210 -17.50 -3.01 -2.44
C GLN A 210 -17.13 -3.17 -3.92
N ASN A 211 -16.06 -3.89 -4.27
CA ASN A 211 -15.82 -4.32 -5.64
C ASN A 211 -16.85 -5.33 -6.12
N LEU A 212 -17.33 -6.19 -5.21
CA LEU A 212 -18.32 -7.20 -5.54
C LEU A 212 -19.70 -6.55 -5.76
N GLY A 213 -20.39 -6.93 -6.83
CA GLY A 213 -21.70 -6.40 -7.21
C GLY A 213 -22.73 -6.37 -6.06
N PRO A 214 -22.89 -7.44 -5.25
CA PRO A 214 -23.84 -7.44 -4.13
C PRO A 214 -23.60 -6.30 -3.13
N PHE A 215 -22.34 -5.92 -2.91
CA PHE A 215 -21.92 -4.91 -1.93
C PHE A 215 -21.65 -3.54 -2.55
N ASN A 216 -21.54 -3.43 -3.88
CA ASN A 216 -21.39 -2.16 -4.57
C ASN A 216 -22.69 -1.35 -4.54
N ARG A 217 -22.63 -0.03 -4.31
CA ARG A 217 -23.83 0.82 -4.23
C ARG A 217 -24.53 1.03 -5.57
N GLU A 218 -23.76 1.17 -6.65
CA GLU A 218 -24.27 1.61 -7.96
C GLU A 218 -24.32 0.49 -9.00
N LYS A 219 -23.30 -0.36 -9.03
CA LYS A 219 -23.11 -1.37 -10.08
C LYS A 219 -23.26 -2.77 -9.50
N LYS A 220 -24.51 -3.27 -9.50
CA LYS A 220 -24.87 -4.57 -8.89
C LYS A 220 -24.45 -5.80 -9.71
N ASP A 221 -24.11 -5.61 -10.99
CA ASP A 221 -23.72 -6.66 -11.94
C ASP A 221 -22.20 -6.85 -12.06
N LEU A 222 -21.41 -6.16 -11.24
CA LEU A 222 -19.96 -6.21 -11.27
C LEU A 222 -19.42 -7.59 -10.85
N LEU A 223 -18.39 -8.06 -11.56
CA LEU A 223 -17.60 -9.25 -11.25
C LEU A 223 -18.51 -10.47 -11.06
N PRO A 224 -19.20 -10.93 -12.12
CA PRO A 224 -20.26 -11.93 -12.00
C PRO A 224 -19.79 -13.25 -11.37
N PHE A 225 -18.57 -13.70 -11.63
CA PHE A 225 -18.05 -14.94 -11.05
C PHE A 225 -17.79 -14.79 -9.54
N LEU A 226 -16.99 -13.81 -9.14
CA LEU A 226 -16.65 -13.55 -7.73
C LEU A 226 -17.88 -13.16 -6.91
N SER A 227 -18.80 -12.39 -7.49
CA SER A 227 -20.08 -12.05 -6.87
C SER A 227 -20.94 -13.29 -6.64
N ASN A 228 -21.06 -14.17 -7.64
CA ASN A 228 -21.78 -15.44 -7.46
C ASN A 228 -21.10 -16.36 -6.44
N LEU A 229 -19.76 -16.45 -6.49
CA LEU A 229 -18.97 -17.22 -5.54
C LEU A 229 -19.22 -16.74 -4.10
N SER A 230 -19.21 -15.42 -3.87
CA SER A 230 -19.43 -14.83 -2.54
C SER A 230 -20.79 -15.13 -1.92
N ASN A 231 -21.82 -15.40 -2.74
CA ASN A 231 -23.15 -15.80 -2.26
C ASN A 231 -23.22 -17.28 -1.85
N HIS A 232 -22.28 -18.10 -2.33
CA HIS A 232 -22.23 -19.55 -2.08
C HIS A 232 -21.02 -19.96 -1.23
N SER A 233 -20.32 -19.00 -0.65
CA SER A 233 -19.15 -19.21 0.18
C SER A 233 -19.20 -18.40 1.47
N THR A 234 -18.13 -18.41 2.25
CA THR A 234 -18.02 -17.65 3.49
C THR A 234 -17.37 -16.32 3.18
N ILE A 235 -18.00 -15.21 3.59
CA ILE A 235 -17.45 -13.88 3.37
C ILE A 235 -17.43 -13.08 4.66
N PHE A 236 -16.29 -12.45 4.95
CA PHE A 236 -16.19 -11.46 6.01
C PHE A 236 -16.64 -10.11 5.47
N THR A 237 -17.53 -9.45 6.23
CA THR A 237 -18.12 -8.17 5.83
C THR A 237 -17.59 -6.97 6.62
N ASN A 238 -16.73 -7.23 7.60
CA ASN A 238 -16.16 -6.24 8.51
C ASN A 238 -14.65 -6.46 8.72
N VAL A 239 -13.88 -6.41 7.62
CA VAL A 239 -12.42 -6.53 7.64
C VAL A 239 -11.80 -5.15 7.66
N VAL A 240 -11.32 -4.76 8.84
CA VAL A 240 -10.85 -3.40 9.13
C VAL A 240 -9.35 -3.29 8.88
N LYS A 241 -8.97 -2.35 8.00
CA LYS A 241 -7.58 -1.98 7.74
C LYS A 241 -6.92 -1.45 9.01
N GLN A 242 -5.70 -1.92 9.30
CA GLN A 242 -4.89 -1.41 10.40
C GLN A 242 -3.87 -0.36 9.92
N PRO A 243 -3.44 0.57 10.79
CA PRO A 243 -2.31 1.45 10.49
C PRO A 243 -1.09 0.66 10.01
N HIS A 244 -0.32 1.24 9.08
CA HIS A 244 0.92 0.64 8.56
C HIS A 244 0.77 -0.72 7.86
N SER A 245 -0.46 -1.12 7.49
CA SER A 245 -0.75 -2.30 6.64
C SER A 245 -1.34 -1.91 5.28
N GLY A 246 -1.25 -0.63 4.92
CA GLY A 246 -2.05 -0.01 3.85
C GLY A 246 -1.52 -0.14 2.42
N TRP A 247 -0.51 -0.97 2.18
CA TRP A 247 0.06 -1.25 0.86
C TRP A 247 0.47 -2.73 0.76
N SER A 248 0.71 -3.21 -0.45
CA SER A 248 0.88 -4.64 -0.77
C SER A 248 1.92 -5.37 0.08
N ILE A 249 3.15 -4.85 0.15
CA ILE A 249 4.26 -5.46 0.92
C ILE A 249 3.96 -5.48 2.43
N ALA A 250 3.43 -4.39 2.98
CA ALA A 250 3.09 -4.32 4.40
C ALA A 250 1.96 -5.29 4.74
N SER A 251 0.93 -5.34 3.89
CA SER A 251 -0.18 -6.28 4.00
C SER A 251 0.29 -7.73 3.93
N LEU A 252 1.12 -8.07 2.93
CA LEU A 252 1.70 -9.40 2.77
C LEU A 252 2.45 -9.83 4.04
N PHE A 253 3.29 -8.96 4.60
CA PHE A 253 4.02 -9.26 5.82
C PHE A 253 3.09 -9.49 7.03
N VAL A 254 2.07 -8.63 7.21
CA VAL A 254 1.07 -8.78 8.29
C VAL A 254 0.30 -10.10 8.12
N VAL A 255 -0.18 -10.41 6.92
CA VAL A 255 -0.94 -11.63 6.62
C VAL A 255 -0.11 -12.89 6.88
N MET A 256 1.19 -12.85 6.57
CA MET A 256 2.07 -14.00 6.68
C MET A 256 2.57 -14.22 8.10
N CYS A 257 2.91 -13.14 8.82
CA CYS A 257 3.67 -13.22 10.07
C CYS A 257 2.93 -12.66 11.28
N ASN A 258 1.77 -12.03 11.10
CA ASN A 258 1.03 -11.31 12.13
C ASN A 258 1.89 -10.26 12.85
N LEU A 259 2.80 -9.61 12.13
CA LEU A 259 3.66 -8.56 12.66
C LEU A 259 3.46 -7.28 11.86
N PRO A 260 3.50 -6.10 12.49
CA PRO A 260 3.42 -4.84 11.77
C PRO A 260 4.64 -4.69 10.86
N MET A 261 4.46 -4.09 9.69
CA MET A 261 5.62 -3.61 8.93
C MET A 261 6.20 -2.40 9.67
N ILE A 262 7.47 -2.52 10.02
CA ILE A 262 8.26 -1.46 10.63
C ILE A 262 9.34 -1.07 9.66
N THR A 263 9.67 0.22 9.64
CA THR A 263 10.70 0.73 8.74
C THR A 263 11.90 1.23 9.53
N ASP A 264 13.06 1.26 8.90
CA ASP A 264 14.29 1.74 9.52
C ASP A 264 14.31 3.26 9.77
N GLY A 265 13.27 3.97 9.32
CA GLY A 265 13.14 5.41 9.38
C GLY A 265 13.95 6.14 8.30
N THR A 266 14.56 5.43 7.36
CA THR A 266 15.18 6.05 6.19
C THR A 266 14.09 6.53 5.23
N ILE A 267 14.05 7.84 4.97
CA ILE A 267 13.05 8.44 4.06
C ILE A 267 13.25 7.97 2.61
N LYS A 268 14.44 7.44 2.30
CA LYS A 268 14.87 7.08 0.95
C LYS A 268 15.23 5.59 0.90
N TYR A 269 14.50 4.84 0.09
CA TYR A 269 14.80 3.42 -0.21
C TYR A 269 14.77 2.46 0.98
N ASP A 270 13.73 2.51 1.79
CA ASP A 270 13.44 1.38 2.67
C ASP A 270 13.05 0.15 1.84
N GLN A 271 13.99 -0.79 1.75
CA GLN A 271 13.78 -2.07 1.08
C GLN A 271 13.15 -3.10 2.04
N GLY A 272 12.55 -2.68 3.15
CA GLY A 272 11.87 -3.54 4.09
C GLY A 272 12.83 -4.50 4.80
N HIS A 273 13.93 -3.96 5.33
CA HIS A 273 14.92 -4.78 6.04
C HIS A 273 14.35 -5.48 7.28
N PHE A 274 13.33 -4.88 7.89
CA PHE A 274 12.64 -5.43 9.05
C PHE A 274 12.12 -6.85 8.80
N HIS A 275 11.37 -7.05 7.72
CA HIS A 275 10.74 -8.35 7.43
C HIS A 275 11.72 -9.42 6.98
N LEU A 276 12.99 -9.08 6.73
CA LEU A 276 14.05 -10.05 6.44
C LEU A 276 14.68 -10.65 7.71
N ASN A 277 14.08 -10.41 8.88
CA ASN A 277 14.52 -11.03 10.11
C ASN A 277 14.15 -12.52 10.14
N LYS A 278 15.17 -13.38 10.11
CA LYS A 278 15.04 -14.85 10.16
C LYS A 278 14.39 -15.41 11.42
N ASP A 279 14.34 -14.62 12.50
CA ASP A 279 13.76 -15.05 13.78
C ASP A 279 12.23 -14.86 13.79
N PHE A 280 11.69 -14.07 12.84
CA PHE A 280 10.26 -13.95 12.62
C PHE A 280 9.71 -15.27 12.09
N LYS A 281 8.60 -15.70 12.67
CA LYS A 281 7.93 -16.94 12.30
C LYS A 281 6.65 -16.58 11.60
N CYS A 282 6.50 -17.04 10.37
CA CYS A 282 5.35 -16.78 9.54
C CYS A 282 4.60 -18.10 9.31
N PHE A 283 3.29 -18.06 9.03
CA PHE A 283 2.48 -19.27 8.85
C PHE A 283 3.09 -20.30 7.87
N PRO A 284 3.80 -19.92 6.78
CA PRO A 284 4.44 -20.89 5.89
C PRO A 284 5.55 -21.70 6.57
N ASP A 285 6.22 -21.17 7.59
CA ASP A 285 7.23 -21.90 8.35
C ASP A 285 6.60 -23.05 9.16
N TYR A 286 5.39 -22.81 9.68
CA TYR A 286 4.58 -23.85 10.34
C TYR A 286 4.12 -24.90 9.32
N LEU A 287 3.68 -24.49 8.13
CA LEU A 287 3.30 -25.42 7.06
C LEU A 287 4.51 -26.23 6.54
N HIS A 288 5.69 -25.62 6.47
CA HIS A 288 6.92 -26.31 6.09
C HIS A 288 7.27 -27.44 7.08
N LYS A 289 7.03 -27.25 8.39
CA LYS A 289 7.16 -28.32 9.40
C LYS A 289 6.14 -29.46 9.21
N LEU A 290 5.05 -29.22 8.47
CA LEU A 290 4.08 -30.22 8.05
C LEU A 290 4.34 -30.76 6.63
N ASN A 291 5.52 -30.49 6.05
CA ASN A 291 5.95 -30.91 4.71
C ASN A 291 5.14 -30.29 3.55
N TYR A 292 4.56 -29.10 3.73
CA TYR A 292 3.91 -28.40 2.62
C TYR A 292 4.95 -27.82 1.66
N SER A 293 4.71 -28.00 0.36
CA SER A 293 5.43 -27.27 -0.69
C SER A 293 4.79 -25.90 -0.91
N SER A 294 5.52 -24.81 -0.71
CA SER A 294 4.99 -23.45 -0.87
C SER A 294 5.41 -22.82 -2.20
N TYR A 295 4.47 -22.26 -2.95
CA TYR A 295 4.66 -21.66 -4.28
C TYR A 295 4.08 -20.25 -4.34
N MET A 296 4.83 -19.30 -4.88
CA MET A 296 4.36 -17.94 -5.17
C MET A 296 4.31 -17.74 -6.68
N VAL A 297 3.16 -17.37 -7.22
CA VAL A 297 2.98 -17.06 -8.64
C VAL A 297 2.57 -15.60 -8.79
N ILE A 298 3.30 -14.83 -9.60
CA ILE A 298 3.03 -13.41 -9.86
C ILE A 298 3.61 -12.96 -11.20
N GLY A 299 2.94 -12.02 -11.86
CA GLY A 299 3.48 -11.31 -13.02
C GLY A 299 4.62 -10.33 -12.67
N GLY A 300 5.29 -9.78 -13.68
CA GLY A 300 6.26 -8.69 -13.48
C GLY A 300 7.60 -9.08 -12.82
N ARG A 301 8.43 -8.08 -12.47
CA ARG A 301 9.85 -8.27 -12.09
C ARG A 301 10.46 -7.43 -10.94
N PRO A 302 9.88 -6.38 -10.35
CA PRO A 302 10.65 -5.63 -9.36
C PRO A 302 10.48 -6.24 -7.96
N ASN A 303 11.59 -6.64 -7.32
CA ASN A 303 11.66 -7.08 -5.91
C ASN A 303 11.57 -5.86 -4.98
N ILE A 304 10.50 -5.07 -5.09
CA ILE A 304 10.33 -3.83 -4.32
C ILE A 304 10.19 -4.19 -2.84
N GLY A 305 10.94 -3.53 -1.97
CA GLY A 305 10.87 -3.83 -0.54
C GLY A 305 11.26 -5.27 -0.22
N ASN A 306 12.18 -5.87 -1.00
CA ASN A 306 12.69 -7.23 -0.77
C ASN A 306 11.62 -8.33 -0.55
N TYR A 307 10.39 -8.16 -1.04
CA TYR A 307 9.32 -9.12 -0.74
C TYR A 307 9.60 -10.52 -1.32
N LEU A 308 10.33 -10.63 -2.43
CA LEU A 308 10.75 -11.93 -2.96
C LEU A 308 11.80 -12.59 -2.08
N ASP A 309 12.71 -11.81 -1.48
CA ASP A 309 13.71 -12.35 -0.56
C ASP A 309 13.05 -12.80 0.75
N PHE A 310 12.07 -12.04 1.23
CA PHE A 310 11.21 -12.42 2.34
C PHE A 310 10.47 -13.72 2.07
N LEU A 311 9.82 -13.87 0.91
CA LEU A 311 9.13 -15.11 0.56
C LEU A 311 10.11 -16.31 0.50
N ARG A 312 11.32 -16.13 -0.06
CA ARG A 312 12.35 -17.19 -0.05
C ARG A 312 12.79 -17.54 1.37
N LEU A 313 12.96 -16.55 2.24
CA LEU A 313 13.30 -16.74 3.65
C LEU A 313 12.27 -17.65 4.36
N HIS A 314 10.99 -17.51 4.00
CA HIS A 314 9.88 -18.33 4.50
C HIS A 314 9.48 -19.48 3.57
N ASN A 315 10.48 -20.10 2.91
CA ASN A 315 10.36 -21.38 2.21
C ASN A 315 9.43 -21.38 0.97
N TYR A 316 9.21 -20.24 0.32
CA TYR A 316 8.51 -20.21 -0.97
C TYR A 316 9.44 -20.48 -2.15
N SER A 317 8.95 -21.33 -3.06
CA SER A 317 9.44 -21.41 -4.44
C SER A 317 8.80 -20.30 -5.27
N LEU A 318 9.63 -19.43 -5.84
CA LEU A 318 9.18 -18.28 -6.62
C LEU A 318 8.96 -18.65 -8.10
N ILE A 319 7.71 -18.66 -8.53
CA ILE A 319 7.27 -18.90 -9.90
C ILE A 319 6.96 -17.53 -10.53
N ILE A 320 8.03 -16.81 -10.86
CA ILE A 320 8.00 -15.46 -11.42
C ILE A 320 8.38 -15.46 -12.90
N ASN A 321 8.48 -14.29 -13.52
CA ASN A 321 8.73 -14.17 -14.96
C ASN A 321 10.05 -14.78 -15.47
N THR A 322 11.01 -15.11 -14.61
CA THR A 322 12.21 -15.88 -14.99
C THR A 322 11.89 -17.35 -15.24
N VAL A 323 10.80 -17.86 -14.64
CA VAL A 323 10.29 -19.23 -14.78
C VAL A 323 9.25 -19.32 -15.89
N HIS A 324 8.22 -18.47 -15.85
CA HIS A 324 7.09 -18.57 -16.79
C HIS A 324 7.17 -17.59 -17.98
N HIS A 325 8.13 -16.65 -18.00
CA HIS A 325 8.35 -15.67 -19.07
C HIS A 325 7.17 -14.75 -19.37
N LYS A 326 6.26 -14.52 -18.41
CA LYS A 326 5.07 -13.66 -18.57
C LYS A 326 5.17 -12.41 -17.70
N LYS A 327 4.52 -11.33 -18.13
CA LYS A 327 4.49 -10.06 -17.38
C LYS A 327 3.08 -9.68 -16.90
N LYS A 328 2.06 -9.93 -17.72
CA LYS A 328 0.65 -9.57 -17.47
C LYS A 328 -0.10 -10.72 -16.82
N ASP A 329 -1.11 -10.45 -15.99
CA ASP A 329 -1.78 -11.51 -15.23
C ASP A 329 -2.62 -12.42 -16.12
N ASN A 330 -3.19 -11.94 -17.23
CA ASN A 330 -3.85 -12.81 -18.21
C ASN A 330 -2.89 -13.89 -18.75
N ASP A 331 -1.65 -13.51 -19.06
CA ASP A 331 -0.66 -14.43 -19.61
C ASP A 331 -0.17 -15.41 -18.55
N VAL A 332 0.02 -14.95 -17.31
CA VAL A 332 0.34 -15.79 -16.14
C VAL A 332 -0.78 -16.80 -15.90
N THR A 333 -2.04 -16.35 -15.90
CA THR A 333 -3.23 -17.21 -15.75
C THR A 333 -3.26 -18.26 -16.84
N ASN A 334 -3.13 -17.86 -18.11
CA ASN A 334 -3.12 -18.78 -19.25
C ASN A 334 -1.95 -19.79 -19.15
N TRP A 335 -0.80 -19.37 -18.64
CA TRP A 335 0.32 -20.28 -18.39
C TRP A 335 0.00 -21.28 -17.28
N MET A 336 -0.53 -20.83 -16.13
CA MET A 336 -0.87 -21.73 -15.02
C MET A 336 -1.87 -22.81 -15.45
N VAL A 337 -2.92 -22.44 -16.19
CA VAL A 337 -4.01 -23.36 -16.54
C VAL A 337 -3.69 -24.28 -17.73
N ASN A 338 -2.78 -23.88 -18.63
CA ASN A 338 -2.45 -24.65 -19.85
C ASN A 338 -1.10 -25.37 -19.79
N SER A 339 -0.22 -25.04 -18.85
CA SER A 339 1.07 -25.72 -18.67
C SER A 339 0.93 -26.94 -17.74
N SER A 340 2.04 -27.64 -17.51
CA SER A 340 2.12 -28.74 -16.54
C SER A 340 2.04 -28.28 -15.06
N PHE A 341 1.88 -26.98 -14.79
CA PHE A 341 1.91 -26.44 -13.42
C PHE A 341 0.84 -27.05 -12.50
N LEU A 342 -0.42 -27.15 -12.94
CA LEU A 342 -1.47 -27.77 -12.11
C LEU A 342 -1.22 -29.27 -11.89
N SER A 343 -0.70 -29.98 -12.89
CA SER A 343 -0.29 -31.38 -12.74
C SER A 343 0.85 -31.53 -11.75
N HIS A 344 1.81 -30.60 -11.75
CA HIS A 344 2.89 -30.52 -10.77
C HIS A 344 2.36 -30.28 -9.35
N LEU A 345 1.43 -29.34 -9.16
CA LEU A 345 0.78 -29.14 -7.85
C LEU A 345 0.06 -30.41 -7.37
N LYS A 346 -0.66 -31.09 -8.28
CA LYS A 346 -1.40 -32.32 -7.96
C LYS A 346 -0.48 -33.44 -7.47
N SER A 347 0.73 -33.56 -8.01
CA SER A 347 1.71 -34.58 -7.59
C SER A 347 2.53 -34.21 -6.35
N HIS A 348 2.52 -32.95 -5.91
CA HIS A 348 3.27 -32.44 -4.76
C HIS A 348 2.36 -31.94 -3.62
N GLN A 349 1.25 -32.64 -3.38
CA GLN A 349 0.36 -32.36 -2.25
C GLN A 349 0.94 -32.90 -0.92
N PRO A 350 0.73 -32.22 0.22
CA PRO A 350 0.01 -30.95 0.34
C PRO A 350 0.87 -29.75 -0.11
N PHE A 351 0.22 -28.74 -0.68
CA PHE A 351 0.88 -27.51 -1.08
C PHE A 351 0.20 -26.25 -0.52
N ASN A 352 0.96 -25.16 -0.52
CA ASN A 352 0.53 -23.81 -0.19
C ASN A 352 0.82 -22.91 -1.40
N LEU A 353 -0.21 -22.58 -2.18
CA LEU A 353 -0.11 -21.72 -3.35
C LEU A 353 -0.54 -20.31 -2.99
N MET A 354 0.34 -19.34 -3.21
CA MET A 354 0.02 -17.92 -3.26
C MET A 354 0.01 -17.48 -4.72
N TRP A 355 -1.14 -17.00 -5.20
CA TRP A 355 -1.24 -16.37 -6.51
C TRP A 355 -1.63 -14.91 -6.33
N TYR A 356 -0.75 -14.02 -6.77
CA TYR A 356 -0.93 -12.58 -6.65
C TYR A 356 -1.25 -11.97 -8.01
N ILE A 357 -2.37 -11.25 -8.10
CA ILE A 357 -2.86 -10.55 -9.30
C ILE A 357 -2.63 -9.04 -9.10
N GLN A 358 -1.91 -8.40 -10.03
CA GLN A 358 -1.46 -7.01 -9.97
C GLN A 358 -2.20 -6.05 -10.90
N ASP A 359 -3.00 -6.53 -11.85
CA ASP A 359 -3.57 -5.74 -12.95
C ASP A 359 -4.48 -4.58 -12.50
N THR A 360 -5.02 -4.64 -11.28
CA THR A 360 -5.84 -3.58 -10.65
C THR A 360 -5.02 -2.49 -9.95
N HIS A 361 -3.68 -2.56 -9.96
CA HIS A 361 -2.79 -1.52 -9.44
C HIS A 361 -3.04 -0.18 -10.14
N ILE A 362 -2.89 0.93 -9.41
CA ILE A 362 -3.00 2.27 -9.98
C ILE A 362 -2.05 2.43 -11.19
N SER A 363 -2.49 3.17 -12.21
CA SER A 363 -1.78 3.41 -13.48
C SER A 363 -1.44 2.20 -14.36
N ARG A 364 -1.85 0.97 -14.00
CA ARG A 364 -1.67 -0.27 -14.81
C ARG A 364 -2.93 -0.74 -15.57
N TYR A 365 -3.93 0.11 -15.74
CA TYR A 365 -5.23 -0.19 -16.40
C TYR A 365 -5.18 -0.43 -17.93
N ARG A 366 -4.20 -1.17 -18.44
CA ARG A 366 -3.94 -1.36 -19.87
C ARG A 366 -4.12 -2.82 -20.34
N ASN A 367 -4.93 -3.63 -19.66
CA ASN A 367 -5.20 -4.97 -20.15
C ASN A 367 -6.45 -4.99 -21.03
N GLU A 368 -6.31 -5.62 -22.19
CA GLU A 368 -7.33 -5.73 -23.22
C GLU A 368 -8.30 -6.89 -22.93
N CYS A 369 -8.71 -7.12 -21.68
CA CYS A 369 -9.80 -8.06 -21.46
C CYS A 369 -11.06 -7.45 -22.09
N ARG A 370 -11.52 -8.04 -23.20
CA ARG A 370 -12.69 -7.54 -23.90
C ARG A 370 -13.94 -7.96 -23.13
N ARG A 371 -14.62 -7.00 -22.50
CA ARG A 371 -16.03 -7.19 -22.15
C ARG A 371 -16.85 -7.00 -23.44
N ASN A 372 -17.82 -7.88 -23.69
CA ASN A 372 -18.79 -7.72 -24.78
C ASN A 372 -19.88 -6.67 -24.46
N ASN A 373 -19.75 -5.90 -23.38
CA ASN A 373 -20.84 -5.08 -22.85
C ASN A 373 -20.71 -3.59 -23.20
N VAL A 374 -21.85 -2.95 -23.45
CA VAL A 374 -22.00 -1.68 -24.19
C VAL A 374 -21.79 -0.43 -23.31
N ASN A 375 -21.82 -0.56 -21.98
CA ASN A 375 -21.59 0.54 -21.06
C ASN A 375 -20.10 0.62 -20.67
N ARG A 376 -19.43 1.70 -21.09
CA ARG A 376 -18.01 1.95 -20.82
C ARG A 376 -17.78 2.05 -19.31
N LEU A 377 -17.25 1.00 -18.69
CA LEU A 377 -16.74 1.05 -17.32
C LEU A 377 -15.55 2.02 -17.24
N ASN A 378 -15.32 2.59 -16.05
CA ASN A 378 -14.05 3.29 -15.80
C ASN A 378 -12.88 2.28 -15.84
N GLY A 379 -11.65 2.79 -16.03
CA GLY A 379 -10.48 1.94 -16.20
C GLY A 379 -10.28 0.92 -15.08
N TYR A 380 -10.51 1.33 -13.82
CA TYR A 380 -10.38 0.44 -12.66
C TYR A 380 -11.38 -0.71 -12.65
N PHE A 381 -12.69 -0.43 -12.78
CA PHE A 381 -13.70 -1.50 -12.80
C PHE A 381 -13.55 -2.41 -14.02
N ASN A 382 -13.03 -1.90 -15.14
CA ASN A 382 -12.68 -2.75 -16.28
C ASN A 382 -11.58 -3.76 -15.92
N GLU A 383 -10.53 -3.35 -15.21
CA GLU A 383 -9.51 -4.29 -14.74
C GLU A 383 -10.06 -5.27 -13.69
N CYS A 384 -10.95 -4.84 -12.79
CA CYS A 384 -11.60 -5.76 -11.86
C CYS A 384 -12.38 -6.87 -12.58
N GLU A 385 -13.02 -6.58 -13.72
CA GLU A 385 -13.68 -7.58 -14.56
C GLU A 385 -12.66 -8.51 -15.24
N CYS A 386 -11.48 -8.01 -15.60
CA CYS A 386 -10.38 -8.86 -16.07
C CYS A 386 -9.97 -9.86 -14.99
N THR A 387 -9.77 -9.37 -13.75
CA THR A 387 -9.47 -10.18 -12.58
C THR A 387 -10.54 -11.25 -12.34
N ASP A 388 -11.83 -10.90 -12.43
CA ASP A 388 -12.95 -11.86 -12.32
C ASP A 388 -12.80 -13.01 -13.33
N SER A 389 -12.47 -12.69 -14.58
CA SER A 389 -12.24 -13.69 -15.63
C SER A 389 -11.01 -14.56 -15.35
N TYR A 390 -9.92 -14.00 -14.83
CA TYR A 390 -8.72 -14.77 -14.49
C TYR A 390 -9.01 -15.77 -13.38
N VAL A 391 -9.66 -15.32 -12.31
CA VAL A 391 -10.02 -16.17 -11.19
C VAL A 391 -11.00 -17.25 -11.64
N LYS A 392 -12.01 -16.92 -12.45
CA LYS A 392 -12.93 -17.93 -13.03
C LYS A 392 -12.17 -19.01 -13.79
N LYS A 393 -11.29 -18.63 -14.73
CA LYS A 393 -10.50 -19.59 -15.52
C LYS A 393 -9.65 -20.49 -14.64
N PHE A 394 -9.08 -19.94 -13.57
CA PHE A 394 -8.29 -20.70 -12.61
C PHE A 394 -9.14 -21.69 -11.83
N PHE A 395 -10.32 -21.30 -11.33
CA PHE A 395 -11.27 -22.20 -10.67
C PHE A 395 -11.73 -23.34 -11.59
N ASP A 396 -12.14 -23.02 -12.83
CA ASP A 396 -12.52 -24.03 -13.84
C ASP A 396 -11.38 -25.05 -14.05
N ALA A 397 -10.12 -24.58 -14.05
CA ALA A 397 -8.94 -25.42 -14.22
C ALA A 397 -8.62 -26.25 -12.97
N LEU A 398 -8.79 -25.71 -11.75
CA LEU A 398 -8.64 -26.47 -10.52
C LEU A 398 -9.68 -27.60 -10.42
N GLU A 399 -10.93 -27.32 -10.81
CA GLU A 399 -12.00 -28.32 -10.84
C GLU A 399 -11.66 -29.45 -11.81
N LYS A 400 -11.27 -29.11 -13.05
CA LYS A 400 -10.84 -30.08 -14.06
C LYS A 400 -9.64 -30.94 -13.65
N ASN A 401 -8.82 -30.46 -12.71
CA ASN A 401 -7.65 -31.17 -12.21
C ASN A 401 -7.88 -31.86 -10.85
N ASP A 402 -9.12 -31.93 -10.35
CA ASP A 402 -9.49 -32.49 -9.04
C ASP A 402 -8.76 -31.83 -7.85
N LEU A 403 -8.49 -30.53 -7.95
CA LEU A 403 -7.79 -29.76 -6.92
C LEU A 403 -8.74 -28.97 -6.01
N ILE A 404 -10.01 -28.77 -6.39
CA ILE A 404 -10.96 -28.00 -5.57
C ILE A 404 -11.30 -28.71 -4.25
N GLU A 405 -11.73 -29.97 -4.29
CA GLU A 405 -12.26 -30.67 -3.12
C GLU A 405 -11.25 -30.83 -1.97
N ASN A 406 -9.97 -31.02 -2.31
CA ASN A 406 -8.89 -31.19 -1.34
C ASN A 406 -8.16 -29.87 -0.97
N SER A 407 -8.74 -28.71 -1.28
CA SER A 407 -8.08 -27.43 -1.03
C SER A 407 -8.95 -26.49 -0.18
N GLU A 408 -8.30 -25.77 0.71
CA GLU A 408 -8.84 -24.54 1.29
C GLU A 408 -8.47 -23.39 0.37
N ILE A 409 -9.47 -22.64 -0.09
CA ILE A 409 -9.27 -21.55 -1.05
C ILE A 409 -9.73 -20.26 -0.40
N VAL A 410 -8.80 -19.32 -0.23
CA VAL A 410 -9.07 -18.00 0.35
C VAL A 410 -8.72 -16.94 -0.68
N ILE A 411 -9.68 -16.06 -0.97
CA ILE A 411 -9.53 -14.91 -1.85
C ILE A 411 -9.58 -13.66 -0.99
N HIS A 412 -8.56 -12.82 -1.07
CA HIS A 412 -8.57 -11.57 -0.31
C HIS A 412 -7.93 -10.42 -1.08
N GLY A 413 -8.38 -9.21 -0.78
CA GLY A 413 -7.67 -8.00 -1.19
C GLY A 413 -6.40 -7.82 -0.38
N ASP A 414 -5.41 -7.10 -0.90
CA ASP A 414 -4.20 -6.75 -0.16
C ASP A 414 -4.32 -5.38 0.55
N HIS A 415 -5.00 -4.40 -0.03
CA HIS A 415 -5.30 -3.12 0.61
C HIS A 415 -6.48 -2.40 -0.06
N SER A 416 -6.95 -1.34 0.58
CA SER A 416 -7.97 -0.47 0.00
C SER A 416 -7.44 0.24 -1.23
N VAL A 417 -8.32 0.48 -2.21
CA VAL A 417 -7.97 1.27 -3.40
C VAL A 417 -7.43 2.62 -2.98
N MET A 418 -6.23 2.96 -3.47
CA MET A 418 -5.62 4.28 -3.31
C MET A 418 -6.34 5.27 -4.22
N SER A 419 -6.74 6.43 -3.70
CA SER A 419 -7.65 7.43 -4.32
C SER A 419 -9.15 7.09 -4.21
N ASN A 420 -9.78 7.57 -3.12
CA ASN A 420 -11.19 7.27 -2.80
C ASN A 420 -12.19 7.94 -3.77
N SER A 421 -11.78 9.04 -4.43
CA SER A 421 -12.70 9.94 -5.14
C SER A 421 -13.14 9.42 -6.52
N VAL A 422 -12.58 8.32 -7.02
CA VAL A 422 -12.80 7.84 -8.40
C VAL A 422 -13.76 6.64 -8.48
N HIS A 423 -14.07 5.97 -7.35
CA HIS A 423 -14.72 4.65 -7.35
C HIS A 423 -16.08 4.58 -6.64
N ASN A 424 -16.58 5.68 -6.09
CA ASN A 424 -17.87 5.78 -5.36
C ASN A 424 -18.02 4.80 -4.18
N PHE A 425 -16.91 4.39 -3.57
CA PHE A 425 -16.93 3.59 -2.34
C PHE A 425 -17.39 4.44 -1.15
N VAL A 426 -18.23 3.85 -0.30
CA VAL A 426 -18.86 4.53 0.84
C VAL A 426 -18.24 4.01 2.13
N GLU A 427 -17.98 4.91 3.09
CA GLU A 427 -17.52 4.50 4.43
C GLU A 427 -18.69 3.93 5.27
N PRO A 428 -18.42 2.95 6.16
CA PRO A 428 -17.13 2.32 6.41
C PRO A 428 -16.74 1.32 5.30
N ARG A 429 -15.47 1.36 4.89
CA ARG A 429 -14.91 0.39 3.93
C ARG A 429 -14.40 -0.87 4.62
N SER A 430 -14.58 -2.00 3.95
CA SER A 430 -14.07 -3.32 4.36
C SER A 430 -13.19 -3.89 3.27
N LEU A 431 -12.04 -4.44 3.65
CA LEU A 431 -11.23 -5.26 2.75
C LEU A 431 -12.00 -6.54 2.38
N LEU A 432 -11.69 -7.11 1.22
CA LEU A 432 -12.29 -8.38 0.79
C LEU A 432 -11.55 -9.53 1.49
N VAL A 433 -12.29 -10.41 2.19
CA VAL A 433 -11.83 -11.75 2.59
C VAL A 433 -12.97 -12.74 2.35
N ASN A 434 -12.74 -13.69 1.45
CA ASN A 434 -13.69 -14.72 1.06
C ASN A 434 -13.04 -16.10 1.20
N ILE A 435 -13.65 -17.00 1.96
CA ILE A 435 -13.24 -18.41 2.04
C ILE A 435 -14.09 -19.17 1.03
N ALA A 436 -13.60 -19.25 -0.20
CA ALA A 436 -14.30 -19.84 -1.34
C ALA A 436 -14.59 -21.34 -1.16
N SER A 437 -13.80 -22.05 -0.35
CA SER A 437 -13.96 -23.48 -0.07
C SER A 437 -14.98 -23.81 1.03
N ARG A 438 -15.55 -22.81 1.72
CA ARG A 438 -16.40 -23.02 2.92
C ARG A 438 -17.70 -22.23 2.82
N GLN A 439 -18.78 -22.73 3.41
CA GLN A 439 -20.10 -22.08 3.38
C GLN A 439 -20.68 -21.88 4.80
N TYR A 440 -19.97 -21.11 5.63
CA TYR A 440 -20.46 -20.65 6.94
C TYR A 440 -21.39 -19.42 6.83
N GLY A 441 -21.56 -18.87 5.62
CA GLY A 441 -22.36 -17.68 5.36
C GLY A 441 -21.57 -16.38 5.59
N ARG A 442 -22.27 -15.32 5.98
CA ARG A 442 -21.66 -14.01 6.22
C ARG A 442 -21.15 -13.94 7.65
N ILE A 443 -19.90 -13.53 7.82
CA ILE A 443 -19.28 -13.24 9.11
C ILE A 443 -19.20 -11.71 9.26
N GLU A 444 -19.83 -11.19 10.32
CA GLU A 444 -20.04 -9.75 10.52
C GLU A 444 -19.20 -9.17 11.66
N HIS A 445 -18.68 -10.02 12.57
CA HIS A 445 -17.77 -9.54 13.60
C HIS A 445 -16.46 -9.05 12.99
N GLN A 446 -15.79 -8.15 13.71
CA GLN A 446 -14.61 -7.47 13.22
C GLN A 446 -13.45 -8.46 13.00
N MET A 447 -12.78 -8.31 11.86
CA MET A 447 -11.55 -9.01 11.51
C MET A 447 -10.48 -8.01 11.08
N THR A 448 -9.21 -8.36 11.27
CA THR A 448 -8.08 -7.61 10.72
C THR A 448 -7.13 -8.55 9.99
N PHE A 449 -6.14 -8.03 9.25
CA PHE A 449 -5.15 -8.88 8.60
C PHE A 449 -4.21 -9.61 9.55
N TYR A 450 -4.11 -9.16 10.80
CA TYR A 450 -3.46 -9.94 11.85
C TYR A 450 -4.21 -11.25 12.13
N ASP A 451 -5.45 -11.44 11.69
CA ASP A 451 -6.17 -12.69 11.90
C ASP A 451 -5.92 -13.73 10.79
N MET A 452 -5.23 -13.37 9.71
CA MET A 452 -5.14 -14.21 8.50
C MET A 452 -4.29 -15.48 8.70
N ALA A 453 -3.12 -15.41 9.35
CA ALA A 453 -2.34 -16.61 9.65
C ALA A 453 -3.12 -17.59 10.54
N HIS A 454 -3.86 -17.06 11.52
CA HIS A 454 -4.75 -17.86 12.37
C HIS A 454 -5.87 -18.50 11.56
N LEU A 455 -6.48 -17.76 10.64
CA LEU A 455 -7.50 -18.27 9.73
C LEU A 455 -6.96 -19.44 8.89
N TYR A 456 -5.80 -19.26 8.23
CA TYR A 456 -5.20 -20.30 7.40
C TYR A 456 -4.89 -21.58 8.17
N LEU A 457 -4.22 -21.45 9.32
CA LEU A 457 -3.87 -22.61 10.15
C LEU A 457 -5.12 -23.30 10.72
N SER A 458 -6.17 -22.53 11.04
CA SER A 458 -7.44 -23.08 11.53
C SER A 458 -8.20 -23.84 10.43
N LEU A 459 -8.25 -23.30 9.21
CA LEU A 459 -8.87 -23.98 8.05
C LEU A 459 -8.21 -25.33 7.74
N LEU A 460 -6.90 -25.43 7.98
CA LEU A 460 -6.10 -26.63 7.81
C LEU A 460 -6.07 -27.54 9.06
N ASN A 461 -6.80 -27.20 10.13
CA ASN A 461 -6.80 -27.91 11.41
C ASN A 461 -5.40 -28.09 12.02
N VAL A 462 -4.55 -27.08 11.88
CA VAL A 462 -3.19 -27.08 12.44
C VAL A 462 -3.21 -26.48 13.83
N SER A 463 -2.81 -27.27 14.82
CA SER A 463 -2.39 -26.77 16.12
C SER A 463 -0.90 -26.42 16.07
N TYR A 464 -0.52 -25.27 16.59
CA TYR A 464 0.82 -24.73 16.43
C TYR A 464 1.31 -23.98 17.67
N SER A 465 2.63 -23.95 17.83
CA SER A 465 3.36 -23.17 18.83
C SER A 465 4.71 -22.71 18.24
N PRO A 466 5.25 -21.54 18.60
CA PRO A 466 4.62 -20.52 19.46
C PRO A 466 3.39 -19.90 18.80
N ARG A 467 2.52 -19.27 19.60
CA ARG A 467 1.38 -18.49 19.07
C ARG A 467 1.88 -17.17 18.52
N PHE A 468 1.27 -16.67 17.45
CA PHE A 468 1.54 -15.32 16.96
C PHE A 468 1.21 -14.28 18.04
N PRO A 469 1.98 -13.18 18.14
CA PRO A 469 1.77 -12.17 19.18
C PRO A 469 0.50 -11.35 18.97
N PHE A 470 0.00 -11.29 17.74
CA PHE A 470 -1.22 -10.55 17.37
C PHE A 470 -2.19 -11.43 16.58
N GLY A 471 -3.43 -10.98 16.51
CA GLY A 471 -4.56 -11.64 15.90
C GLY A 471 -5.13 -12.82 16.70
N GLY A 472 -6.21 -13.37 16.19
CA GLY A 472 -6.86 -14.58 16.70
C GLY A 472 -7.59 -15.32 15.58
N ASN A 473 -8.22 -16.46 15.90
CA ASN A 473 -9.00 -17.23 14.93
C ASN A 473 -10.32 -16.51 14.63
N PRO A 474 -10.51 -15.93 13.43
CA PRO A 474 -11.69 -15.13 13.12
C PRO A 474 -12.92 -16.00 12.81
N LEU A 475 -12.81 -17.33 12.83
CA LEU A 475 -13.97 -18.23 12.69
C LEU A 475 -14.72 -18.46 14.01
N LEU A 476 -14.17 -18.02 15.14
CA LEU A 476 -14.81 -18.13 16.44
C LEU A 476 -15.82 -16.99 16.62
N SER A 477 -17.01 -17.30 17.15
CA SER A 477 -18.07 -16.31 17.36
C SER A 477 -17.72 -15.25 18.43
N ASN A 478 -16.79 -15.56 19.32
CA ASN A 478 -16.28 -14.66 20.36
C ASN A 478 -14.92 -14.03 19.98
N HIS A 479 -14.56 -14.04 18.69
CA HIS A 479 -13.31 -13.46 18.21
C HIS A 479 -13.24 -11.97 18.53
N ILE A 480 -12.11 -11.55 19.09
CA ILE A 480 -11.75 -10.15 19.30
C ILE A 480 -10.41 -9.95 18.59
N PRO A 481 -10.35 -9.13 17.53
CA PRO A 481 -9.10 -8.90 16.82
C PRO A 481 -8.10 -8.20 17.72
N THR A 482 -6.87 -8.70 17.74
CA THR A 482 -5.74 -8.06 18.42
C THR A 482 -4.72 -7.60 17.37
N TYR A 483 -4.17 -6.41 17.59
CA TYR A 483 -3.19 -5.78 16.71
C TYR A 483 -2.32 -4.86 17.57
N PRO A 484 -1.12 -4.48 17.11
CA PRO A 484 -0.18 -3.70 17.91
C PRO A 484 -0.79 -2.40 18.42
N ARG A 485 -0.75 -2.21 19.73
CA ARG A 485 -0.96 -0.90 20.37
C ARG A 485 0.26 -0.01 20.13
N LYS A 486 0.10 1.28 20.41
CA LYS A 486 1.14 2.29 20.13
C LYS A 486 2.46 2.01 20.86
N ASP A 487 2.39 1.61 22.12
CA ASP A 487 3.52 1.23 22.97
C ASP A 487 4.21 -0.06 22.50
N GLU A 488 3.43 -1.09 22.13
CA GLU A 488 3.95 -2.34 21.57
C GLU A 488 4.66 -2.10 20.23
N PHE A 489 4.04 -1.28 19.35
CA PHE A 489 4.64 -0.86 18.09
C PHE A 489 5.96 -0.11 18.33
N ASN A 490 5.98 0.84 19.27
CA ASN A 490 7.19 1.58 19.64
C ASN A 490 8.30 0.65 20.15
N TYR A 491 7.96 -0.32 21.02
CA TYR A 491 8.92 -1.31 21.48
C TYR A 491 9.53 -2.08 20.31
N LEU A 492 8.70 -2.60 19.39
CA LEU A 492 9.18 -3.32 18.21
C LEU A 492 10.10 -2.43 17.36
N TYR A 493 9.72 -1.17 17.12
CA TYR A 493 10.55 -0.21 16.39
C TYR A 493 11.93 -0.06 17.02
N TYR A 494 12.00 0.27 18.32
CA TYR A 494 13.28 0.46 19.01
C TYR A 494 14.11 -0.83 19.13
N ARG A 495 13.45 -1.97 19.36
CA ARG A 495 14.07 -3.29 19.49
C ARG A 495 14.80 -3.74 18.23
N PHE A 496 14.29 -3.37 17.07
CA PHE A 496 14.83 -3.76 15.76
C PHE A 496 15.54 -2.62 15.03
N GLN A 497 15.45 -1.37 15.51
CA GLN A 497 16.03 -0.19 14.83
C GLN A 497 17.48 -0.38 14.42
N GLN A 498 18.32 -0.90 15.33
CA GLN A 498 19.74 -1.14 15.04
C GLN A 498 19.93 -2.31 14.06
N GLN A 499 19.13 -3.38 14.18
CA GLN A 499 19.23 -4.55 13.29
C GLN A 499 18.87 -4.18 11.85
N MET A 500 17.96 -3.22 11.65
CA MET A 500 17.61 -2.73 10.31
C MET A 500 18.70 -1.86 9.68
N LYS A 501 19.45 -1.08 10.47
CA LYS A 501 20.57 -0.24 10.00
C LYS A 501 21.83 -1.03 9.63
N PHE A 502 22.05 -2.18 10.26
CA PHE A 502 23.27 -2.98 10.12
C PHE A 502 23.52 -3.57 8.70
N LYS A 503 22.55 -3.54 7.79
CA LYS A 503 22.73 -4.03 6.41
C LYS A 503 23.17 -2.97 5.39
N GLU A 504 23.11 -1.67 5.72
CA GLU A 504 23.68 -0.63 4.84
C GLU A 504 25.20 -0.81 4.67
N GLU A 505 25.93 -1.19 5.74
CA GLU A 505 27.37 -1.46 5.67
C GLU A 505 27.75 -2.75 4.90
N ILE A 506 26.82 -3.71 4.76
CA ILE A 506 27.07 -4.96 4.03
C ILE A 506 26.88 -4.76 2.52
N ASN A 507 25.95 -3.91 2.11
CA ASN A 507 25.73 -3.59 0.70
C ASN A 507 26.88 -2.77 0.10
N GLU A 508 27.53 -1.89 0.86
CA GLU A 508 28.75 -1.20 0.39
C GLU A 508 29.93 -2.16 0.14
N LYS A 509 30.01 -3.27 0.89
CA LYS A 509 31.07 -4.28 0.67
C LYS A 509 30.76 -5.26 -0.46
N MET A 510 29.49 -5.54 -0.77
CA MET A 510 29.14 -6.42 -1.90
C MET A 510 29.26 -5.76 -3.27
N PHE A 511 29.17 -4.42 -3.36
CA PHE A 511 29.40 -3.69 -4.62
C PHE A 511 30.88 -3.36 -4.90
N ASN A 512 31.79 -3.66 -3.98
CA ASN A 512 33.25 -3.49 -4.16
C ASN A 512 33.99 -4.76 -4.63
N TYR A 513 33.28 -5.85 -4.96
CA TYR A 513 33.85 -7.07 -5.53
C TYR A 513 33.48 -7.30 -7.00
N THR A 514 33.47 -6.23 -7.78
CA THR A 514 33.69 -6.31 -9.24
C THR A 514 34.91 -5.45 -9.57
N GLY A 515 36.09 -6.03 -9.31
CA GLY A 515 37.37 -5.65 -9.90
C GLY A 515 37.86 -6.83 -10.72
#